data_AF-A0A9D4QE54-F1
#
_entry.id   AF-A0A9D4QE54-F1
#
_cell.length_a   1.000
_cell.length_b   1.000
_cell.length_c   1.000
_cell.angle_alpha   90.00
_cell.angle_beta   90.00
_cell.angle_gamma   90.00
#
_symmetry.space_group_name_H-M   'P 1'
#
loop_
_entity.id
_entity.type
_entity.pdbx_description
1 polymer ?
#
loop_
_entity_poly.entity_id
_entity_poly.type
_entity_poly.pdbx_seq_one_letter_code
_entity_poly.pdbx_strand_id
1 'polypeptide(L)'
;MSSFSLKERAFRLRDIACCHSAKKAQSQQSKNAGSSTATTTPSDGTHRRKKLPRAVPLPLRQDEVLFNSLKIKCVVQLELIQTIDNIVFFPATSRKEDAENLAAAQAEVAPSQQQQQQPTAPGGMGHLTERFARSLSLDQQQQQEEQGMYSFLTSAQLLQLVDCLLESHRFAKAFNSDSEQRNLLWRAGFRGNVKPNLLTQEAQSLACVLRILFRMYRDDGRQEAWHTVQDRLIGVCREALEYYLALATESHRESWDSLLLLFLTRVQRLDDERFRAHASVYYPYLCELTCMEVKPAIRAVLRKFFLRVGTAFNVSHH
;
A
#
# COMPACT_ATOMS: atom_id res chain seq x y z
N MET A 1 12.21 24.50 -14.90
CA MET A 1 12.69 23.42 -15.81
C MET A 1 11.73 22.24 -15.69
N SER A 2 11.00 22.02 -16.79
CA SER A 2 10.09 20.93 -17.17
C SER A 2 9.31 20.16 -16.09
N SER A 3 8.08 20.61 -15.87
CA SER A 3 6.93 19.80 -15.45
C SER A 3 6.63 18.69 -16.48
N PHE A 4 7.16 17.49 -16.27
CA PHE A 4 6.66 16.29 -16.95
C PHE A 4 5.33 15.90 -16.31
N SER A 5 4.22 16.36 -16.90
CA SER A 5 2.87 16.11 -16.43
C SER A 5 2.52 14.62 -16.55
N LEU A 6 2.02 14.02 -15.46
CA LEU A 6 1.42 12.67 -15.45
C LEU A 6 0.35 12.46 -16.53
N LYS A 7 -0.20 13.53 -17.12
CA LYS A 7 -1.09 13.46 -18.29
C LYS A 7 -0.46 12.70 -19.48
N GLU A 8 0.85 12.78 -19.68
CA GLU A 8 1.53 12.01 -20.75
C GLU A 8 1.64 10.50 -20.47
N ARG A 9 1.60 10.08 -19.19
CA ARG A 9 1.66 8.65 -18.82
C ARG A 9 0.31 7.94 -18.95
N ALA A 10 -0.79 8.65 -18.73
CA ALA A 10 -2.15 8.15 -18.96
C ALA A 10 -2.50 8.09 -20.46
N PHE A 11 -1.98 9.02 -21.27
CA PHE A 11 -2.24 9.06 -22.71
C PHE A 11 -1.70 7.81 -23.44
N ARG A 12 -0.49 7.33 -23.07
CA ARG A 12 0.13 6.15 -23.70
C ARG A 12 -0.54 4.81 -23.40
N LEU A 13 -1.43 4.71 -22.41
CA LEU A 13 -2.18 3.48 -22.12
C LEU A 13 -3.46 3.36 -22.96
N ARG A 14 -4.10 4.49 -23.33
CA ARG A 14 -5.22 4.50 -24.29
C ARG A 14 -4.79 4.05 -25.69
N ASP A 15 -3.57 4.40 -26.10
CA ASP A 15 -3.01 4.02 -27.40
C ASP A 15 -2.83 2.50 -27.55
N ILE A 16 -2.63 1.78 -26.44
CA ILE A 16 -2.47 0.31 -26.42
C ILE A 16 -3.79 -0.40 -26.72
N ALA A 17 -4.93 0.12 -26.24
CA ALA A 17 -6.25 -0.45 -26.50
C ALA A 17 -6.73 -0.18 -27.94
N CYS A 18 -6.41 1.00 -28.48
CA CYS A 18 -6.82 1.40 -29.83
C CYS A 18 -6.04 0.63 -30.92
N CYS A 19 -4.74 0.39 -30.71
CA CYS A 19 -3.87 -0.30 -31.67
C CYS A 19 -4.20 -1.81 -31.81
N HIS A 20 -4.71 -2.44 -30.74
CA HIS A 20 -5.13 -3.86 -30.79
C HIS A 20 -6.51 -4.05 -31.43
N SER A 21 -7.42 -3.07 -31.28
CA SER A 21 -8.71 -3.05 -31.99
C SER A 21 -8.53 -2.89 -33.50
N ALA A 22 -7.56 -2.07 -33.94
CA ALA A 22 -7.20 -1.90 -35.34
C ALA A 22 -6.57 -3.17 -35.97
N LYS A 23 -5.74 -3.91 -35.22
CA LYS A 23 -5.13 -5.17 -35.71
C LYS A 23 -6.10 -6.36 -35.77
N LYS A 24 -7.11 -6.43 -34.89
CA LYS A 24 -8.17 -7.44 -34.98
C LYS A 24 -9.04 -7.26 -36.24
N ALA A 25 -9.34 -6.02 -36.62
CA ALA A 25 -10.06 -5.71 -37.85
C ALA A 25 -9.29 -6.14 -39.11
N GLN A 26 -7.96 -5.95 -39.13
CA GLN A 26 -7.10 -6.36 -40.25
C GLN A 26 -6.87 -7.89 -40.32
N SER A 27 -6.77 -8.57 -39.18
CA SER A 27 -6.58 -10.03 -39.13
C SER A 27 -7.82 -10.81 -39.58
N GLN A 28 -9.03 -10.25 -39.51
CA GLN A 28 -10.25 -10.90 -40.00
C GLN A 28 -10.41 -10.79 -41.52
N GLN A 29 -9.83 -9.78 -42.17
CA GLN A 29 -9.81 -9.67 -43.64
C GLN A 29 -8.81 -10.63 -44.30
N SER A 30 -7.67 -10.92 -43.66
CA SER A 30 -6.65 -11.82 -44.23
C SER A 30 -6.99 -13.32 -44.17
N LYS A 31 -7.96 -13.74 -43.36
CA LYS A 31 -8.31 -15.17 -43.22
C LYS A 31 -9.25 -15.72 -44.30
N ASN A 32 -9.77 -14.87 -45.19
CA ASN A 32 -10.65 -15.29 -46.30
C ASN A 32 -9.92 -15.56 -47.63
N ALA A 33 -8.59 -15.44 -47.68
CA ALA A 33 -7.82 -15.65 -48.91
C ALA A 33 -6.64 -16.60 -48.68
N GLY A 34 -6.78 -17.87 -49.07
CA GLY A 34 -5.62 -18.76 -49.17
C GLY A 34 -5.92 -20.24 -48.93
N SER A 35 -6.62 -20.89 -49.85
CA SER A 35 -6.56 -22.34 -50.05
C SER A 35 -6.13 -22.59 -51.49
N SER A 36 -4.96 -23.21 -51.71
CA SER A 36 -4.67 -24.08 -52.85
C SER A 36 -3.31 -24.79 -52.70
N THR A 37 -3.36 -26.05 -53.09
CA THR A 37 -2.43 -27.21 -53.06
C THR A 37 -1.16 -27.14 -53.91
N ALA A 38 -0.12 -27.93 -53.57
CA ALA A 38 0.60 -28.86 -54.48
C ALA A 38 1.79 -29.60 -53.80
N THR A 39 2.27 -30.66 -54.48
CA THR A 39 2.79 -31.94 -53.94
C THR A 39 4.26 -32.22 -54.36
N THR A 40 4.85 -33.30 -53.78
CA THR A 40 5.85 -34.28 -54.31
C THR A 40 7.41 -34.10 -54.21
N THR A 41 8.00 -34.90 -53.29
CA THR A 41 9.11 -35.91 -53.38
C THR A 41 10.62 -35.60 -53.69
N PRO A 42 11.58 -36.48 -53.27
CA PRO A 42 12.92 -36.08 -52.75
C PRO A 42 14.14 -36.69 -53.49
N SER A 43 15.37 -36.21 -53.22
CA SER A 43 16.60 -37.04 -53.21
C SER A 43 17.88 -36.34 -52.73
N ASP A 44 18.62 -37.09 -51.90
CA ASP A 44 20.08 -37.32 -51.80
C ASP A 44 21.14 -36.22 -51.53
N GLY A 45 22.17 -36.65 -50.80
CA GLY A 45 23.02 -35.85 -49.91
C GLY A 45 24.31 -35.24 -50.49
N THR A 46 25.00 -34.48 -49.60
CA THR A 46 26.46 -34.40 -49.46
C THR A 46 26.84 -33.41 -48.35
N HIS A 47 27.73 -33.85 -47.46
CA HIS A 47 28.26 -33.07 -46.34
C HIS A 47 29.12 -31.89 -46.81
N ARG A 48 28.67 -30.66 -46.55
CA ARG A 48 29.51 -29.45 -46.50
C ARG A 48 29.30 -28.75 -45.17
N ARG A 49 30.36 -28.61 -44.37
CA ARG A 49 30.40 -27.80 -43.13
C ARG A 49 29.97 -26.36 -43.45
N LYS A 50 28.69 -26.03 -43.24
CA LYS A 50 28.20 -24.65 -43.25
C LYS A 50 28.57 -24.02 -41.91
N LYS A 51 29.40 -22.97 -41.95
CA LYS A 51 29.59 -22.06 -40.81
C LYS A 51 28.20 -21.61 -40.34
N LEU A 52 27.87 -21.84 -39.07
CA LEU A 52 26.65 -21.29 -38.47
C LEU A 52 26.69 -19.77 -38.63
N PRO A 53 25.65 -19.12 -39.19
CA PRO A 53 25.56 -17.68 -39.14
C PRO A 53 25.46 -17.26 -37.67
N ARG A 54 26.29 -16.27 -37.30
CA ARG A 54 26.25 -15.61 -35.99
C ARG A 54 24.81 -15.17 -35.74
N ALA A 55 24.18 -15.68 -34.68
CA ALA A 55 22.80 -15.36 -34.35
C ALA A 55 22.64 -13.85 -34.25
N VAL A 56 21.99 -13.25 -35.24
CA VAL A 56 21.50 -11.88 -35.16
C VAL A 56 20.38 -11.91 -34.12
N PRO A 57 20.42 -11.10 -33.05
CA PRO A 57 19.32 -11.03 -32.11
C PRO A 57 18.05 -10.68 -32.88
N LEU A 58 17.07 -11.60 -32.89
CA LEU A 58 15.74 -11.33 -33.43
C LEU A 58 15.17 -10.13 -32.66
N PRO A 59 14.58 -9.13 -33.35
CA PRO A 59 13.95 -8.00 -32.66
C PRO A 59 12.88 -8.55 -31.71
N LEU A 60 13.01 -8.23 -30.42
CA LEU A 60 12.02 -8.55 -29.40
C LEU A 60 10.65 -8.09 -29.91
N ARG A 61 9.63 -8.96 -29.83
CA ARG A 61 8.26 -8.59 -30.26
C ARG A 61 7.86 -7.32 -29.50
N GLN A 62 7.21 -6.36 -30.17
CA GLN A 62 6.81 -5.09 -29.54
C GLN A 62 6.06 -5.28 -28.22
N ASP A 63 5.25 -6.33 -28.12
CA ASP A 63 4.52 -6.72 -26.90
C ASP A 63 5.46 -7.10 -25.75
N GLU A 64 6.58 -7.77 -26.04
CA GLU A 64 7.60 -8.15 -25.05
C GLU A 64 8.36 -6.92 -24.53
N VAL A 65 8.69 -5.97 -25.41
CA VAL A 65 9.29 -4.68 -25.02
C VAL A 65 8.34 -3.89 -24.11
N LEU A 66 7.04 -3.85 -24.45
CA LEU A 66 6.01 -3.21 -23.64
C LEU A 66 5.84 -3.89 -22.28
N PHE A 67 5.81 -5.22 -22.25
CA PHE A 67 5.71 -5.98 -21.00
C PHE A 67 6.93 -5.78 -20.12
N ASN A 68 8.13 -5.81 -20.68
CA ASN A 68 9.34 -5.54 -19.93
C ASN A 68 9.36 -4.11 -19.40
N SER A 69 8.92 -3.13 -20.18
CA SER A 69 8.78 -1.74 -19.71
C SER A 69 7.80 -1.62 -18.54
N LEU A 70 6.63 -2.27 -18.61
CA LEU A 70 5.66 -2.24 -17.51
C LEU A 70 6.20 -2.95 -16.26
N LYS A 71 6.86 -4.10 -16.42
CA LYS A 71 7.51 -4.81 -15.30
C LYS A 71 8.54 -3.95 -14.61
N ILE A 72 9.40 -3.28 -15.37
CA ILE A 72 10.43 -2.37 -14.84
C ILE A 72 9.76 -1.23 -14.07
N LYS A 73 8.70 -0.61 -14.61
CA LYS A 73 7.96 0.46 -13.89
C LYS A 73 7.41 -0.02 -12.54
N CYS A 74 6.84 -1.21 -12.48
CA CYS A 74 6.31 -1.77 -11.22
C CYS A 74 7.40 -2.10 -10.19
N VAL A 75 8.58 -2.54 -10.64
CA VAL A 75 9.75 -2.79 -9.78
C VAL A 75 10.30 -1.46 -9.27
N VAL A 76 10.58 -0.51 -10.18
CA VAL A 76 11.07 0.83 -9.83
C VAL A 76 10.13 1.54 -8.86
N GLN A 77 8.81 1.37 -9.04
CA GLN A 77 7.81 1.91 -8.13
C GLN A 77 7.94 1.34 -6.71
N LEU A 78 8.12 0.02 -6.57
CA LEU A 78 8.29 -0.62 -5.27
C LEU A 78 9.60 -0.20 -4.61
N GLU A 79 10.69 -0.16 -5.37
CA GLU A 79 12.00 0.29 -4.89
C GLU A 79 11.96 1.75 -4.44
N LEU A 80 11.24 2.62 -5.15
CA LEU A 80 11.02 4.01 -4.75
C LEU A 80 10.33 4.10 -3.38
N ILE A 81 9.25 3.34 -3.19
CA ILE A 81 8.50 3.33 -1.92
C ILE A 81 9.42 2.86 -0.78
N GLN A 82 10.13 1.75 -0.98
CA GLN A 82 11.03 1.18 0.03
C GLN A 82 12.22 2.08 0.33
N THR A 83 12.76 2.75 -0.67
CA THR A 83 13.87 3.69 -0.51
C THR A 83 13.45 4.89 0.34
N ILE A 84 12.29 5.49 0.06
CA ILE A 84 11.78 6.60 0.85
C ILE A 84 11.54 6.17 2.30
N ASP A 85 10.89 5.02 2.50
CA ASP A 85 10.61 4.48 3.83
C ASP A 85 11.91 4.24 4.64
N ASN A 86 12.89 3.57 4.03
CA ASN A 86 14.19 3.28 4.65
C ASN A 86 15.01 4.54 4.95
N ILE A 87 14.97 5.55 4.08
CA ILE A 87 15.67 6.83 4.31
C ILE A 87 15.01 7.56 5.49
N VAL A 88 13.69 7.70 5.49
CA VAL A 88 13.00 8.49 6.51
C VAL A 88 13.01 7.79 7.87
N PHE A 89 12.80 6.48 7.92
CA PHE A 89 12.56 5.73 9.16
C PHE A 89 13.66 4.75 9.56
N PHE A 90 14.74 4.64 8.79
CA PHE A 90 15.75 3.58 8.90
C PHE A 90 15.24 2.20 8.45
N PRO A 91 16.08 1.35 7.83
CA PRO A 91 15.65 0.04 7.34
C PRO A 91 14.99 -0.84 8.41
N ALA A 92 13.92 -1.51 8.00
CA ALA A 92 13.12 -2.45 8.81
C ALA A 92 12.29 -1.84 9.96
N THR A 93 12.47 -0.57 10.32
CA THR A 93 11.70 0.11 11.38
C THR A 93 10.20 0.04 11.13
N SER A 94 9.73 0.41 9.92
CA SER A 94 8.31 0.37 9.57
C SER A 94 7.71 -1.03 9.62
N ARG A 95 8.47 -2.06 9.22
CA ARG A 95 8.04 -3.46 9.30
C ARG A 95 7.92 -3.95 10.74
N LYS A 96 8.86 -3.53 11.60
CA LYS A 96 8.83 -3.83 13.03
C LYS A 96 7.63 -3.15 13.68
N GLU A 97 7.36 -1.89 13.34
CA GLU A 97 6.17 -1.16 13.82
C GLU A 97 4.87 -1.89 13.44
N ASP A 98 4.74 -2.35 12.20
CA ASP A 98 3.55 -3.11 11.78
C ASP A 98 3.36 -4.41 12.58
N ALA A 99 4.46 -5.12 12.86
CA ALA A 99 4.43 -6.32 13.69
C ALA A 99 4.05 -6.01 15.14
N GLU A 100 4.59 -4.92 15.71
CA GLU A 100 4.24 -4.44 17.06
C GLU A 100 2.77 -4.03 17.16
N ASN A 101 2.26 -3.28 16.18
CA ASN A 101 0.85 -2.88 16.13
C ASN A 101 -0.07 -4.11 16.06
N LEU A 102 0.28 -5.11 15.24
CA LEU A 102 -0.47 -6.35 15.15
C LEU A 102 -0.43 -7.15 16.45
N ALA A 103 0.74 -7.30 17.07
CA ALA A 103 0.90 -8.01 18.34
C ALA A 103 0.12 -7.33 19.46
N ALA A 104 0.18 -6.00 19.57
CA ALA A 104 -0.58 -5.22 20.55
C ALA A 104 -2.10 -5.38 20.34
N ALA A 105 -2.57 -5.37 19.09
CA ALA A 105 -3.98 -5.59 18.78
C ALA A 105 -4.44 -7.02 19.11
N GLN A 106 -3.58 -8.04 18.93
CA GLN A 106 -3.89 -9.43 19.27
C GLN A 106 -3.92 -9.68 20.78
N ALA A 107 -3.03 -9.03 21.54
CA ALA A 107 -3.01 -9.13 23.00
C ALA A 107 -4.33 -8.69 23.66
N GLU A 108 -5.04 -7.74 23.03
CA GLU A 108 -6.35 -7.25 23.49
C GLU A 108 -7.51 -8.21 23.20
N VAL A 109 -7.34 -9.09 22.21
CA VAL A 109 -8.36 -10.10 21.85
C VAL A 109 -8.28 -11.32 22.77
N ALA A 110 -7.09 -11.61 23.31
CA ALA A 110 -6.91 -12.73 24.23
C ALA A 110 -7.70 -12.46 25.53
N PRO A 111 -8.69 -13.30 25.88
CA PRO A 111 -9.44 -13.12 27.12
C PRO A 111 -8.49 -13.26 28.31
N SER A 112 -8.70 -12.42 29.33
CA SER A 112 -8.05 -12.48 30.64
C SER A 112 -8.39 -13.79 31.36
N GLN A 113 -7.79 -14.92 30.94
CA GLN A 113 -8.02 -16.24 31.56
C GLN A 113 -7.25 -16.45 32.88
N GLN A 114 -6.91 -15.40 33.63
CA GLN A 114 -6.29 -15.53 34.96
C GLN A 114 -6.85 -14.58 36.02
N GLN A 115 -8.18 -14.47 36.14
CA GLN A 115 -8.79 -13.76 37.28
C GLN A 115 -9.85 -14.55 38.08
N GLN A 116 -9.83 -15.88 38.04
CA GLN A 116 -10.51 -16.68 39.05
C GLN A 116 -9.53 -17.61 39.78
N GLN A 117 -8.83 -17.03 40.75
CA GLN A 117 -8.64 -17.56 42.11
C GLN A 117 -7.76 -16.56 42.89
N GLN A 118 -8.41 -15.69 43.68
CA GLN A 118 -7.77 -14.98 44.79
C GLN A 118 -7.70 -15.91 46.01
N PRO A 119 -6.69 -15.74 46.88
CA PRO A 119 -6.92 -14.83 48.00
C PRO A 119 -5.98 -13.61 48.02
N THR A 120 -6.46 -12.59 48.73
CA THR A 120 -5.96 -11.23 48.93
C THR A 120 -4.54 -11.10 49.49
N ALA A 121 -3.71 -10.23 48.91
CA ALA A 121 -2.61 -9.55 49.58
C ALA A 121 -2.47 -8.10 49.07
N PRO A 122 -2.22 -7.09 49.94
CA PRO A 122 -2.14 -5.69 49.55
C PRO A 122 -0.73 -5.34 49.06
N GLY A 123 -0.61 -4.83 47.84
CA GLY A 123 0.66 -4.31 47.33
C GLY A 123 0.59 -3.87 45.88
N GLY A 124 0.51 -2.56 45.64
CA GLY A 124 0.38 -1.92 44.32
C GLY A 124 1.61 -2.01 43.42
N MET A 125 2.18 -3.19 43.21
CA MET A 125 3.32 -3.41 42.30
C MET A 125 2.90 -3.81 40.87
N GLY A 126 1.75 -4.46 40.65
CA GLY A 126 1.35 -4.93 39.31
C GLY A 126 1.18 -3.79 38.29
N HIS A 127 0.56 -2.69 38.72
CA HIS A 127 0.37 -1.51 37.87
C HIS A 127 1.70 -0.76 37.63
N LEU A 128 2.64 -0.81 38.57
CA LEU A 128 3.96 -0.22 38.39
C LEU A 128 4.79 -1.00 37.38
N THR A 129 4.77 -2.34 37.41
CA THR A 129 5.48 -3.20 36.45
C THR A 129 4.97 -3.03 35.02
N GLU A 130 3.64 -2.93 34.83
CA GLU A 130 3.06 -2.69 33.50
C GLU A 130 3.38 -1.28 32.99
N ARG A 131 3.36 -0.28 33.88
CA ARG A 131 3.75 1.10 33.56
C ARG A 131 5.25 1.23 33.26
N PHE A 132 6.10 0.47 33.95
CA PHE A 132 7.54 0.38 33.70
C PHE A 132 7.83 -0.31 32.36
N ALA A 133 7.13 -1.39 32.03
CA ALA A 133 7.24 -2.07 30.75
C ALA A 133 6.80 -1.16 29.59
N ARG A 134 5.70 -0.40 29.76
CA ARG A 134 5.27 0.63 28.80
C ARG A 134 6.31 1.75 28.69
N SER A 135 6.90 2.21 29.80
CA SER A 135 7.96 3.23 29.81
C SER A 135 9.19 2.76 29.02
N LEU A 136 9.68 1.55 29.28
CA LEU A 136 10.82 0.96 28.55
C LEU A 136 10.52 0.79 27.06
N SER A 137 9.28 0.43 26.70
CA SER A 137 8.87 0.34 25.28
C SER A 137 8.77 1.71 24.60
N LEU A 138 8.40 2.76 25.32
CA LEU A 138 8.36 4.13 24.82
C LEU A 138 9.77 4.69 24.61
N ASP A 139 10.69 4.45 25.54
CA ASP A 139 12.09 4.85 25.44
C ASP A 139 12.78 4.13 24.26
N GLN A 140 12.46 2.85 24.05
CA GLN A 140 12.98 2.06 22.93
C GLN A 140 12.36 2.47 21.57
N GLN A 141 11.09 2.88 21.56
CA GLN A 141 10.44 3.46 20.37
C GLN A 141 11.04 4.84 20.01
N GLN A 142 11.31 5.70 20.99
CA GLN A 142 11.95 7.00 20.76
C GLN A 142 13.37 6.85 20.22
N GLN A 143 14.18 5.95 20.79
CA GLN A 143 15.55 5.68 20.31
C GLN A 143 15.58 5.08 18.89
N GLN A 144 14.56 4.33 18.48
CA GLN A 144 14.44 3.80 17.12
C GLN A 144 13.92 4.83 16.12
N GLU A 145 13.03 5.73 16.54
CA GLU A 145 12.56 6.84 15.70
C GLU A 145 13.73 7.77 15.27
N GLU A 146 14.78 7.91 16.08
CA GLU A 146 15.95 8.75 15.80
C GLU A 146 16.97 8.18 14.79
N GLN A 147 16.89 6.90 14.41
CA GLN A 147 17.91 6.30 13.51
C GLN A 147 17.73 6.67 12.03
N GLY A 148 16.54 7.15 11.64
CA GLY A 148 16.24 7.57 10.27
C GLY A 148 16.67 9.00 9.95
N MET A 149 16.62 9.37 8.67
CA MET A 149 16.98 10.73 8.21
C MET A 149 15.89 11.78 8.44
N TYR A 150 14.76 11.41 9.05
CA TYR A 150 13.63 12.31 9.29
C TYR A 150 14.03 13.65 9.92
N SER A 151 14.87 13.65 10.96
CA SER A 151 15.31 14.85 11.68
C SER A 151 16.13 15.81 10.81
N PHE A 152 16.76 15.31 9.74
CA PHE A 152 17.58 16.09 8.81
C PHE A 152 16.79 16.64 7.62
N LEU A 153 15.51 16.28 7.48
CA LEU A 153 14.65 16.72 6.38
C LEU A 153 13.77 17.90 6.81
N THR A 154 13.69 18.94 5.98
CA THR A 154 12.74 20.05 6.21
C THR A 154 11.29 19.61 5.99
N SER A 155 10.34 20.37 6.53
CA SER A 155 8.90 20.05 6.35
C SER A 155 8.50 20.08 4.87
N ALA A 156 9.09 20.96 4.07
CA ALA A 156 8.88 21.01 2.62
C ALA A 156 9.38 19.74 1.92
N GLN A 157 10.56 19.23 2.28
CA GLN A 157 11.10 17.99 1.72
C GLN A 157 10.25 16.78 2.10
N LEU A 158 9.80 16.67 3.36
CA LEU A 158 8.92 15.59 3.79
C LEU A 158 7.58 15.62 3.04
N LEU A 159 6.98 16.80 2.85
CA LEU A 159 5.74 16.95 2.07
C LEU A 159 5.95 16.59 0.59
N GLN A 160 7.11 16.91 0.01
CA GLN A 160 7.46 16.49 -1.34
C GLN A 160 7.57 14.95 -1.47
N LEU A 161 8.13 14.29 -0.45
CA LEU A 161 8.15 12.82 -0.39
C LEU A 161 6.73 12.24 -0.27
N VAL A 162 5.87 12.87 0.54
CA VAL A 162 4.44 12.51 0.64
C VAL A 162 3.75 12.64 -0.72
N ASP A 163 3.95 13.73 -1.45
CA ASP A 163 3.35 13.93 -2.77
C ASP A 163 3.81 12.86 -3.77
N CYS A 164 5.10 12.53 -3.78
CA CYS A 164 5.67 11.45 -4.59
C CYS A 164 5.04 10.07 -4.26
N LEU A 165 4.93 9.74 -2.97
CA LEU A 165 4.30 8.50 -2.52
C LEU A 165 2.80 8.45 -2.85
N LEU A 166 2.08 9.57 -2.76
CA LEU A 166 0.67 9.65 -3.14
C LEU A 166 0.46 9.46 -4.64
N GLU A 167 1.34 9.97 -5.48
CA GLU A 167 1.32 9.67 -6.93
C GLU A 167 1.54 8.17 -7.20
N SER A 168 2.49 7.56 -6.50
CA SER A 168 2.72 6.11 -6.55
C SER A 168 1.47 5.33 -6.12
N HIS A 169 0.86 5.71 -4.99
CA HIS A 169 -0.37 5.10 -4.49
C HIS A 169 -1.50 5.18 -5.52
N ARG A 170 -1.78 6.37 -6.06
CA ARG A 170 -2.85 6.59 -7.06
C ARG A 170 -2.65 5.73 -8.30
N PHE A 171 -1.41 5.58 -8.77
CA PHE A 171 -1.11 4.70 -9.90
C PHE A 171 -1.44 3.23 -9.58
N ALA A 172 -1.01 2.73 -8.42
CA ALA A 172 -1.28 1.36 -8.01
C ALA A 172 -2.79 1.11 -7.80
N LYS A 173 -3.50 2.03 -7.14
CA LYS A 173 -4.95 2.03 -6.96
C LYS A 173 -5.70 1.99 -8.30
N ALA A 174 -5.31 2.84 -9.25
CA ALA A 174 -5.91 2.85 -10.59
C ALA A 174 -5.69 1.53 -11.34
N PHE A 175 -4.47 0.98 -11.30
CA PHE A 175 -4.17 -0.32 -11.91
C PHE A 175 -4.98 -1.46 -11.27
N ASN A 176 -5.13 -1.47 -9.94
CA ASN A 176 -5.87 -2.51 -9.23
C ASN A 176 -7.36 -2.45 -9.52
N SER A 177 -7.91 -1.24 -9.67
CA SER A 177 -9.32 -0.99 -9.99
C SER A 177 -9.69 -1.29 -11.44
N ASP A 178 -8.74 -1.24 -12.37
CA ASP A 178 -8.95 -1.56 -13.78
C ASP A 178 -8.95 -3.08 -14.05
N SER A 179 -10.12 -3.68 -13.83
CA SER A 179 -10.32 -5.12 -14.05
C SER A 179 -10.14 -5.54 -15.51
N GLU A 180 -10.48 -4.67 -16.47
CA GLU A 180 -10.37 -4.95 -17.89
C GLU A 180 -8.90 -5.02 -18.31
N GLN A 181 -8.12 -3.99 -17.97
CA GLN A 181 -6.68 -3.93 -18.24
C GLN A 181 -5.96 -5.11 -17.60
N ARG A 182 -6.26 -5.44 -16.34
CA ARG A 182 -5.65 -6.59 -15.65
C ARG A 182 -6.01 -7.92 -16.31
N ASN A 183 -7.24 -8.09 -16.80
CA ASN A 183 -7.65 -9.29 -17.53
C ASN A 183 -6.94 -9.40 -18.88
N LEU A 184 -6.75 -8.29 -19.60
CA LEU A 184 -6.00 -8.26 -20.85
C LEU A 184 -4.53 -8.67 -20.62
N LEU A 185 -3.86 -8.08 -19.64
CA LEU A 185 -2.48 -8.43 -19.29
C LEU A 185 -2.34 -9.89 -18.87
N TRP A 186 -3.30 -10.40 -18.08
CA TRP A 186 -3.32 -11.79 -17.67
C TRP A 186 -3.46 -12.75 -18.86
N ARG A 187 -4.44 -12.50 -19.75
CA ARG A 187 -4.63 -13.30 -20.98
C ARG A 187 -3.43 -13.26 -21.92
N ALA A 188 -2.68 -12.16 -21.90
CA ALA A 188 -1.46 -12.02 -22.68
C ALA A 188 -0.21 -12.63 -22.01
N GLY A 189 -0.36 -13.32 -20.86
CA GLY A 189 0.72 -14.02 -20.19
C GLY A 189 1.73 -13.12 -19.48
N PHE A 190 1.36 -11.86 -19.18
CA PHE A 190 2.26 -10.85 -18.61
C PHE A 190 3.00 -11.33 -17.33
N ARG A 191 2.29 -12.06 -16.46
CA ARG A 191 2.80 -12.70 -15.22
C ARG A 191 2.53 -14.21 -15.23
N GLY A 192 2.62 -14.84 -16.40
CA GLY A 192 2.25 -16.25 -16.56
C GLY A 192 0.78 -16.46 -16.20
N ASN A 193 0.50 -17.42 -15.31
CA ASN A 193 -0.86 -17.83 -14.96
C ASN A 193 -1.49 -16.97 -13.84
N VAL A 194 -0.77 -16.01 -13.26
CA VAL A 194 -1.28 -15.18 -12.16
C VAL A 194 -1.80 -13.84 -12.70
N LYS A 195 -3.01 -13.45 -12.30
CA LYS A 195 -3.57 -12.14 -12.64
C LYS A 195 -2.73 -11.04 -11.97
N PRO A 196 -2.15 -10.10 -12.74
CA PRO A 196 -1.29 -9.08 -12.17
C PRO A 196 -2.08 -8.15 -11.24
N ASN A 197 -1.41 -7.69 -10.20
CA ASN A 197 -1.89 -6.71 -9.23
C ASN A 197 -0.70 -5.91 -8.68
N LEU A 198 -1.00 -4.79 -8.04
CA LEU A 198 -0.07 -3.91 -7.32
C LEU A 198 -0.54 -3.67 -5.89
N LEU A 199 -1.16 -4.68 -5.26
CA LEU A 199 -1.76 -4.56 -3.92
C LEU A 199 -0.71 -4.13 -2.88
N THR A 200 0.48 -4.72 -2.94
CA THR A 200 1.59 -4.37 -2.04
C THR A 200 2.07 -2.93 -2.26
N GLN A 201 2.25 -2.49 -3.51
CA GLN A 201 2.65 -1.10 -3.80
C GLN A 201 1.58 -0.12 -3.32
N GLU A 202 0.31 -0.41 -3.55
CA GLU A 202 -0.82 0.41 -3.12
C GLU A 202 -0.85 0.58 -1.60
N ALA A 203 -0.77 -0.52 -0.84
CA ALA A 203 -0.80 -0.49 0.61
C ALA A 203 0.47 0.13 1.22
N GLN A 204 1.66 -0.24 0.75
CA GLN A 204 2.94 0.23 1.31
C GLN A 204 3.18 1.72 1.04
N SER A 205 2.85 2.21 -0.15
CA SER A 205 2.98 3.65 -0.46
C SER A 205 2.12 4.49 0.48
N LEU A 206 0.87 4.09 0.70
CA LEU A 206 -0.05 4.78 1.59
C LEU A 206 0.37 4.67 3.07
N ALA A 207 0.84 3.50 3.50
CA ALA A 207 1.38 3.32 4.85
C ALA A 207 2.57 4.26 5.11
N CYS A 208 3.49 4.38 4.15
CA CYS A 208 4.63 5.29 4.25
C CYS A 208 4.17 6.76 4.34
N VAL A 209 3.18 7.17 3.53
CA VAL A 209 2.55 8.50 3.64
C VAL A 209 2.01 8.74 5.04
N LEU A 210 1.23 7.80 5.58
CA LEU A 210 0.66 7.95 6.92
C LEU A 210 1.75 8.06 8.00
N ARG A 211 2.80 7.25 7.94
CA ARG A 211 3.92 7.34 8.89
C ARG A 211 4.58 8.72 8.87
N ILE A 212 4.83 9.28 7.68
CA ILE A 212 5.44 10.61 7.56
C ILE A 212 4.51 11.66 8.15
N LEU A 213 3.23 11.67 7.73
CA LEU A 213 2.27 12.67 8.18
C LEU A 213 2.00 12.58 9.69
N PHE A 214 1.76 11.38 10.25
CA PHE A 214 1.57 11.23 11.70
C PHE A 214 2.81 11.59 12.50
N ARG A 215 4.02 11.34 11.98
CA ARG A 215 5.26 11.75 12.65
C ARG A 215 5.40 13.27 12.65
N MET A 216 5.20 13.92 11.50
CA MET A 216 5.19 15.39 11.41
C MET A 216 4.13 16.02 12.32
N TYR A 217 2.97 15.39 12.44
CA TYR A 217 1.85 15.93 13.21
C TYR A 217 2.04 15.87 14.74
N ARG A 218 3.00 15.06 15.20
CA ARG A 218 3.38 14.92 16.61
C ARG A 218 4.73 15.55 16.92
N ASP A 219 5.37 16.15 15.92
CA ASP A 219 6.69 16.76 16.04
C ASP A 219 6.55 18.24 16.42
N ASP A 220 6.88 18.56 17.66
CA ASP A 220 6.86 19.92 18.20
C ASP A 220 7.86 20.85 17.49
N GLY A 221 8.86 20.32 16.79
CA GLY A 221 9.77 21.10 15.94
C GLY A 221 9.14 21.56 14.62
N ARG A 222 7.91 21.13 14.31
CA ARG A 222 7.24 21.39 13.01
C ARG A 222 5.85 22.00 13.14
N GLN A 223 5.59 22.74 14.22
CA GLN A 223 4.26 23.30 14.50
C GLN A 223 3.72 24.16 13.35
N GLU A 224 4.60 24.90 12.67
CA GLU A 224 4.25 25.73 11.51
C GLU A 224 3.60 24.93 10.36
N ALA A 225 3.92 23.64 10.24
CA ALA A 225 3.36 22.76 9.21
C ALA A 225 2.11 22.00 9.69
N TRP A 226 1.74 22.03 10.96
CA TRP A 226 0.70 21.17 11.53
C TRP A 226 -0.66 21.33 10.86
N HIS A 227 -1.09 22.55 10.52
CA HIS A 227 -2.36 22.76 9.82
C HIS A 227 -2.37 22.06 8.46
N THR A 228 -1.31 22.27 7.66
CA THR A 228 -1.15 21.63 6.35
C THR A 228 -1.10 20.10 6.47
N VAL A 229 -0.41 19.59 7.50
CA VAL A 229 -0.31 18.14 7.77
C VAL A 229 -1.66 17.58 8.20
N GLN A 230 -2.40 18.26 9.07
CA GLN A 230 -3.74 17.88 9.51
C GLN A 230 -4.69 17.74 8.31
N ASP A 231 -4.77 18.76 7.46
CA ASP A 231 -5.66 18.76 6.30
C ASP A 231 -5.35 17.61 5.34
N ARG A 232 -4.05 17.40 5.06
CA ARG A 232 -3.59 16.29 4.22
C ARG A 232 -3.90 14.93 4.85
N LEU A 233 -3.66 14.77 6.14
CA LEU A 233 -3.89 13.52 6.86
C LEU A 233 -5.40 13.18 6.91
N ILE A 234 -6.26 14.16 7.19
CA ILE A 234 -7.72 14.01 7.14
C ILE A 234 -8.17 13.59 5.74
N GLY A 235 -7.72 14.31 4.70
CA GLY A 235 -8.08 14.01 3.31
C GLY A 235 -7.68 12.60 2.88
N VAL A 236 -6.42 12.22 3.13
CA VAL A 236 -5.86 10.93 2.74
C VAL A 236 -6.56 9.78 3.48
N CYS A 237 -6.73 9.88 4.80
CA CYS A 237 -7.40 8.83 5.59
C CYS A 237 -8.87 8.69 5.22
N ARG A 238 -9.58 9.79 4.95
CA ARG A 238 -10.97 9.76 4.47
C ARG A 238 -11.08 9.01 3.14
N GLU A 239 -10.25 9.38 2.15
CA GLU A 239 -10.25 8.71 0.84
C GLU A 239 -9.87 7.23 0.95
N ALA A 240 -8.94 6.90 1.86
CA ALA A 240 -8.51 5.53 2.12
C ALA A 240 -9.64 4.68 2.74
N LEU A 241 -10.37 5.22 3.73
CA LEU A 241 -11.50 4.53 4.34
C LEU A 241 -12.64 4.31 3.34
N GLU A 242 -13.02 5.36 2.60
CA GLU A 242 -14.04 5.27 1.55
C GLU A 242 -13.69 4.20 0.51
N TYR A 243 -12.44 4.18 0.06
CA TYR A 243 -11.98 3.18 -0.89
C TYR A 243 -11.94 1.77 -0.29
N TYR A 244 -11.48 1.59 0.95
CA TYR A 244 -11.45 0.29 1.62
C TYR A 244 -12.85 -0.32 1.73
N LEU A 245 -13.85 0.48 2.13
CA LEU A 245 -15.25 0.04 2.22
C LEU A 245 -15.81 -0.41 0.85
N ALA A 246 -15.31 0.16 -0.24
CA ALA A 246 -15.72 -0.19 -1.61
C ALA A 246 -14.97 -1.40 -2.20
N LEU A 247 -13.95 -1.94 -1.52
CA LEU A 247 -13.18 -3.09 -2.02
C LEU A 247 -14.04 -4.36 -2.03
N ALA A 248 -14.21 -4.96 -3.20
CA ALA A 248 -15.05 -6.15 -3.38
C ALA A 248 -14.36 -7.45 -2.89
N THR A 249 -13.08 -7.63 -3.18
CA THR A 249 -12.37 -8.89 -2.92
C THR A 249 -11.67 -8.91 -1.57
N GLU A 250 -11.83 -10.00 -0.84
CA GLU A 250 -11.19 -10.21 0.47
C GLU A 250 -9.66 -10.08 0.39
N SER A 251 -9.00 -10.70 -0.59
CA SER A 251 -7.55 -10.61 -0.75
C SER A 251 -7.01 -9.18 -0.92
N HIS A 252 -7.80 -8.28 -1.50
CA HIS A 252 -7.46 -6.85 -1.57
C HIS A 252 -7.58 -6.21 -0.19
N ARG A 253 -8.66 -6.48 0.53
CA ARG A 253 -8.84 -5.99 1.91
C ARG A 253 -7.74 -6.50 2.84
N GLU A 254 -7.35 -7.78 2.75
CA GLU A 254 -6.28 -8.34 3.57
C GLU A 254 -4.93 -7.64 3.35
N SER A 255 -4.64 -7.22 2.13
CA SER A 255 -3.41 -6.46 1.83
C SER A 255 -3.35 -5.10 2.53
N TRP A 256 -4.48 -4.62 3.07
CA TRP A 256 -4.62 -3.36 3.81
C TRP A 256 -4.69 -3.54 5.33
N ASP A 257 -4.63 -4.77 5.86
CA ASP A 257 -4.81 -5.01 7.30
C ASP A 257 -3.79 -4.25 8.16
N SER A 258 -2.51 -4.29 7.80
CA SER A 258 -1.46 -3.56 8.53
C SER A 258 -1.63 -2.05 8.41
N LEU A 259 -2.10 -1.56 7.25
CA LEU A 259 -2.40 -0.15 7.02
C LEU A 259 -3.55 0.34 7.91
N LEU A 260 -4.62 -0.44 8.04
CA LEU A 260 -5.74 -0.11 8.93
C LEU A 260 -5.31 -0.11 10.41
N LEU A 261 -4.49 -1.08 10.83
CA LEU A 261 -3.94 -1.12 12.17
C LEU A 261 -3.05 0.09 12.45
N LEU A 262 -2.15 0.44 11.53
CA LEU A 262 -1.32 1.63 11.61
C LEU A 262 -2.17 2.89 11.77
N PHE A 263 -3.15 3.09 10.89
CA PHE A 263 -4.06 4.22 10.91
C PHE A 263 -4.80 4.35 12.24
N LEU A 264 -5.54 3.31 12.65
CA LEU A 264 -6.35 3.35 13.86
C LEU A 264 -5.50 3.51 15.12
N THR A 265 -4.31 2.91 15.16
CA THR A 265 -3.37 3.04 16.29
C THR A 265 -2.81 4.45 16.37
N ARG A 266 -2.38 5.03 15.25
CA ARG A 266 -1.79 6.38 15.22
C ARG A 266 -2.81 7.47 15.55
N VAL A 267 -4.05 7.37 15.06
CA VAL A 267 -5.13 8.31 15.45
C VAL A 267 -5.38 8.26 16.96
N GLN A 268 -5.36 7.06 17.56
CA GLN A 268 -5.53 6.89 19.01
C GLN A 268 -4.37 7.42 19.85
N ARG A 269 -3.22 7.78 19.27
CA ARG A 269 -2.09 8.39 19.99
C ARG A 269 -2.05 9.92 19.89
N LEU A 270 -2.98 10.54 19.16
CA LEU A 270 -3.14 11.99 19.11
C LEU A 270 -3.65 12.51 20.46
N ASP A 271 -3.38 13.77 20.80
CA ASP A 271 -4.05 14.46 21.91
C ASP A 271 -5.55 14.65 21.62
N ASP A 272 -6.33 15.08 22.62
CA ASP A 272 -7.79 15.11 22.52
C ASP A 272 -8.34 16.16 21.55
N GLU A 273 -7.63 17.26 21.33
CA GLU A 273 -8.03 18.27 20.35
C GLU A 273 -7.88 17.71 18.93
N ARG A 274 -6.68 17.21 18.61
CA ARG A 274 -6.40 16.60 17.32
C ARG A 274 -7.24 15.36 17.08
N PHE A 275 -7.41 14.51 18.10
CA PHE A 275 -8.26 13.32 18.01
C PHE A 275 -9.68 13.70 17.63
N ARG A 276 -10.29 14.73 18.25
CA ARG A 276 -11.64 15.18 17.89
C ARG A 276 -11.74 15.65 16.44
N ALA A 277 -10.75 16.41 15.95
CA ALA A 277 -10.70 16.87 14.56
C ALA A 277 -10.69 15.70 13.56
N HIS A 278 -9.93 14.65 13.86
CA HIS A 278 -9.88 13.44 13.03
C HIS A 278 -11.12 12.54 13.19
N ALA A 279 -11.51 12.27 14.43
CA ALA A 279 -12.58 11.34 14.75
C ALA A 279 -13.92 11.81 14.19
N SER A 280 -14.21 13.11 14.24
CA SER A 280 -15.44 13.69 13.67
C SER A 280 -15.60 13.40 12.17
N VAL A 281 -14.49 13.33 11.42
CA VAL A 281 -14.51 13.01 9.98
C VAL A 281 -14.57 11.51 9.74
N TYR A 282 -13.85 10.71 10.53
CA TYR A 282 -13.72 9.27 10.30
C TYR A 282 -14.88 8.45 10.85
N TYR A 283 -15.59 8.95 11.86
CA TYR A 283 -16.64 8.25 12.59
C TYR A 283 -17.64 7.52 11.69
N PRO A 284 -18.30 8.14 10.68
CA PRO A 284 -19.27 7.43 9.85
C PRO A 284 -18.65 6.25 9.09
N TYR A 285 -17.45 6.41 8.54
CA TYR A 285 -16.75 5.33 7.84
C TYR A 285 -16.36 4.18 8.77
N LEU A 286 -15.96 4.51 10.00
CA LEU A 286 -15.60 3.52 11.01
C LEU A 286 -16.84 2.79 11.57
N CYS A 287 -18.01 3.42 11.57
CA CYS A 287 -19.28 2.74 11.83
C CYS A 287 -19.58 1.71 10.74
N GLU A 288 -19.47 2.07 9.46
CA GLU A 288 -19.65 1.13 8.36
C GLU A 288 -18.66 -0.04 8.43
N LEU A 289 -17.41 0.22 8.85
CA LEU A 289 -16.40 -0.83 9.06
C LEU A 289 -16.82 -1.87 10.10
N THR A 290 -17.66 -1.51 11.10
CA THR A 290 -18.18 -2.50 12.08
C THR A 290 -19.16 -3.50 11.46
N CYS A 291 -19.79 -3.14 10.35
CA CYS A 291 -20.70 -4.00 9.61
C CYS A 291 -19.96 -4.98 8.69
N MET A 292 -18.65 -4.79 8.49
CA MET A 292 -17.82 -5.65 7.66
C MET A 292 -17.20 -6.81 8.45
N GLU A 293 -16.93 -7.92 7.75
CA GLU A 293 -16.10 -8.98 8.29
C GLU A 293 -14.63 -8.57 8.28
N VAL A 294 -14.15 -8.09 9.43
CA VAL A 294 -12.75 -7.71 9.67
C VAL A 294 -12.08 -8.62 10.68
N LYS A 295 -10.75 -8.73 10.60
CA LYS A 295 -9.94 -9.55 11.51
C LYS A 295 -10.14 -9.13 12.98
N PRO A 296 -10.07 -10.06 13.94
CA PRO A 296 -10.24 -9.76 15.37
C PRO A 296 -9.34 -8.63 15.89
N ALA A 297 -8.09 -8.58 15.41
CA ALA A 297 -7.14 -7.52 15.75
C ALA A 297 -7.64 -6.12 15.34
N ILE A 298 -8.16 -5.97 14.11
CA ILE A 298 -8.74 -4.70 13.64
C ILE A 298 -9.97 -4.33 14.47
N ARG A 299 -10.84 -5.32 14.76
CA ARG A 299 -12.02 -5.11 15.60
C ARG A 299 -11.66 -4.62 17.01
N ALA A 300 -10.59 -5.15 17.62
CA ALA A 300 -10.13 -4.72 18.93
C ALA A 300 -9.68 -3.25 18.93
N VAL A 301 -8.90 -2.84 17.93
CA VAL A 301 -8.43 -1.46 17.80
C VAL A 301 -9.59 -0.51 17.45
N LEU A 302 -10.55 -0.96 16.63
CA LEU A 302 -11.77 -0.22 16.31
C LEU A 302 -12.65 0.01 17.55
N ARG A 303 -12.80 -1.01 18.42
CA ARG A 303 -13.49 -0.87 19.71
C ARG A 303 -12.83 0.21 20.57
N LYS A 304 -11.50 0.22 20.68
CA LYS A 304 -10.78 1.25 21.46
C LYS A 304 -11.01 2.66 20.90
N PHE A 305 -11.04 2.80 19.57
CA PHE A 305 -11.39 4.07 18.94
C PHE A 305 -12.78 4.58 19.40
N PHE A 306 -13.81 3.73 19.36
CA PHE A 306 -15.15 4.13 19.80
C PHE A 306 -15.26 4.45 21.30
N LEU A 307 -14.56 3.69 22.15
CA LEU A 307 -14.48 4.02 23.58
C LEU A 307 -13.81 5.38 23.80
N ARG A 308 -12.74 5.67 23.04
CA ARG A 308 -12.07 6.98 23.10
C ARG A 308 -12.94 8.12 22.59
N VAL A 309 -13.81 7.89 21.59
CA VAL A 309 -14.83 8.87 21.20
C VAL A 309 -15.74 9.21 22.38
N GLY A 310 -16.16 8.20 23.15
CA GLY A 310 -16.98 8.38 24.35
C GLY A 310 -16.37 9.38 25.35
N THR A 311 -15.08 9.23 25.66
CA THR A 311 -14.36 10.11 26.58
C THR A 311 -14.02 11.47 25.96
N ALA A 312 -13.48 11.49 24.73
CA ALA A 312 -12.99 12.71 24.09
C ALA A 312 -14.12 13.71 23.74
N PHE A 313 -15.34 13.21 23.49
CA PHE A 313 -16.51 14.04 23.20
C PHE A 313 -17.46 14.17 24.40
N ASN A 314 -17.08 13.67 25.58
CA ASN A 314 -17.92 13.66 26.79
C ASN A 314 -19.32 13.05 26.57
N VAL A 315 -19.40 11.98 25.76
CA VAL A 315 -20.64 11.22 25.53
C VAL A 315 -20.94 10.29 26.71
N SER A 316 -19.90 9.78 27.35
CA SER A 316 -19.99 8.94 28.55
C SER A 316 -19.05 9.46 29.64
N HIS A 317 -19.61 9.77 30.81
CA HIS A 317 -18.82 10.07 32.01
C HIS A 317 -18.36 8.75 32.64
N HIS A 318 -17.06 8.49 32.61
CA HIS A 318 -16.43 7.56 33.54
C HIS A 318 -15.62 8.34 34.56
#